data_AF-A0A2G4T003-F1
#
_entry.id   AF-A0A2G4T003-F1
#
_cell.length_a   1.000
_cell.length_b   1.000
_cell.length_c   1.000
_cell.angle_alpha   90.00
_cell.angle_beta   90.00
_cell.angle_gamma   90.00
#
_symmetry.space_group_name_H-M   'P 1'
#
loop_
_entity.id
_entity.type
_entity.pdbx_description
1 polymer ?
#
loop_
_entity_poly.entity_id
_entity_poly.type
_entity_poly.pdbx_seq_one_letter_code
_entity_poly.pdbx_strand_id
1 'polypeptide(L)'
;MEIDYKLPVLILISYFTLLIPSLFWIISPQLKRSFDQHSTETTLLFVLTGVFTTITWIFVCKFMYLDYTIWSFSKGFHWDFSLNAISHWLHDVCLFENVVREAATGAWSWLWTHQIATFEVIVWTTILTIEGWRRRIPHLWAYMLLCKAMGVSTAMGIFCVVMLSHPPIRRRPSPKLLGVLAFSITVGLVTVLITPYVSTSSSFMTNLVAMQAVALLPLIGDYDEQPALTVYDGTPKFITLLYCFNAGANFSIYLQQWIKCFMTCTESKHILCRVVSTYIDVFWEHPAQTVINLDNIGTSVMSVVWMWLYSQQEFKKRVPSWAWTTILLTPILTASVTLPIFLSAYECSRLTVKQKKHE
;
A
#
# COMPACT_ATOMS: atom_id res chain seq x y z
N MET A 1 -16.56 -5.91 -36.93
CA MET A 1 -16.89 -4.66 -36.22
C MET A 1 -15.64 -3.81 -36.21
N GLU A 2 -15.69 -2.65 -36.83
CA GLU A 2 -14.62 -1.67 -36.75
C GLU A 2 -14.71 -0.98 -35.38
N ILE A 3 -13.58 -0.87 -34.69
CA ILE A 3 -13.48 -0.19 -33.39
C ILE A 3 -12.90 1.18 -33.67
N ASP A 4 -13.61 2.24 -33.28
CA ASP A 4 -13.21 3.62 -33.59
C ASP A 4 -11.94 4.00 -32.82
N TYR A 5 -11.89 3.72 -31.52
CA TYR A 5 -10.73 4.02 -30.66
C TYR A 5 -9.98 2.75 -30.25
N LYS A 6 -9.06 2.29 -31.11
CA LYS A 6 -8.30 1.05 -30.88
C LYS A 6 -7.32 1.14 -29.71
N LEU A 7 -6.70 2.30 -29.49
CA LEU A 7 -5.63 2.46 -28.49
C LEU A 7 -6.09 2.25 -27.04
N PRO A 8 -7.19 2.88 -26.55
CA PRO A 8 -7.64 2.67 -25.16
C PRO A 8 -8.04 1.21 -24.89
N VAL A 9 -8.70 0.57 -25.86
CA VAL A 9 -9.07 -0.85 -25.77
C VAL A 9 -7.83 -1.74 -25.74
N LEU A 10 -6.82 -1.45 -26.56
CA LEU A 10 -5.55 -2.18 -26.55
C LEU A 10 -4.82 -2.04 -25.21
N ILE A 11 -4.82 -0.84 -24.62
CA ILE A 11 -4.24 -0.59 -23.29
C ILE A 11 -4.95 -1.46 -22.26
N LEU A 12 -6.29 -1.45 -22.22
CA LEU A 12 -7.06 -2.27 -21.29
C LEU A 12 -6.79 -3.76 -21.47
N ILE A 13 -6.80 -4.26 -22.71
CA ILE A 13 -6.49 -5.67 -22.99
C ILE A 13 -5.07 -6.01 -22.56
N SER A 14 -4.09 -5.17 -22.89
CA SER A 14 -2.68 -5.37 -22.52
C SER A 14 -2.47 -5.40 -21.00
N TYR A 15 -3.24 -4.60 -20.27
CA TYR A 15 -3.20 -4.57 -18.81
C TYR A 15 -3.58 -5.92 -18.19
N PHE A 16 -4.68 -6.52 -18.64
CA PHE A 16 -5.15 -7.80 -18.11
C PHE A 16 -4.43 -9.02 -18.68
N THR A 17 -4.00 -8.97 -19.95
CA THR A 17 -3.43 -10.14 -20.63
C THR A 17 -1.91 -10.19 -20.60
N LEU A 18 -1.24 -9.04 -20.49
CA LEU A 18 0.22 -8.96 -20.53
C LEU A 18 0.78 -8.46 -19.20
N LEU A 19 0.35 -7.29 -18.71
CA LEU A 19 0.95 -6.66 -17.53
C LEU A 19 0.77 -7.52 -16.27
N ILE A 20 -0.47 -7.81 -15.88
CA ILE A 20 -0.73 -8.60 -14.66
C ILE A 20 -0.07 -9.99 -14.74
N PRO A 21 -0.27 -10.79 -15.81
CA PRO A 21 0.37 -12.11 -15.91
C PRO A 21 1.91 -12.04 -15.93
N SER A 22 2.51 -11.03 -16.57
CA SER A 22 3.97 -10.87 -16.57
C SER A 22 4.52 -10.55 -15.19
N LEU A 23 3.83 -9.74 -14.38
CA LEU A 23 4.23 -9.46 -13.00
C LEU A 23 4.17 -10.73 -12.15
N PHE A 24 3.09 -11.50 -12.26
CA PHE A 24 2.99 -12.80 -11.58
C PHE A 24 4.06 -13.78 -12.08
N TRP A 25 4.38 -13.78 -13.37
CA TRP A 25 5.45 -14.60 -13.93
C TRP A 25 6.81 -14.25 -13.32
N ILE A 26 7.15 -12.96 -13.22
CA ILE A 26 8.40 -12.47 -12.61
C ILE A 26 8.49 -12.86 -11.13
N ILE A 27 7.37 -12.78 -10.40
CA ILE A 27 7.30 -13.11 -8.97
C ILE A 27 7.16 -14.62 -8.72
N SER A 28 6.74 -15.39 -9.72
CA SER A 28 6.43 -16.83 -9.60
C SER A 28 7.56 -17.69 -9.01
N PRO A 29 8.86 -17.46 -9.29
CA PRO A 29 9.92 -18.28 -8.69
C PRO A 29 9.99 -18.10 -7.17
N GLN A 30 9.69 -16.89 -6.69
CA GLN A 30 9.70 -16.55 -5.27
C GLN A 30 8.50 -17.15 -4.56
N LEU A 31 7.33 -17.08 -5.19
CA LEU A 31 6.11 -17.71 -4.69
C LEU A 31 6.23 -19.23 -4.67
N LYS A 32 6.77 -19.83 -5.73
CA LYS A 32 6.99 -21.28 -5.79
C LYS A 32 7.85 -21.75 -4.61
N ARG A 33 8.95 -21.05 -4.34
CA ARG A 33 9.79 -21.35 -3.18
C ARG A 33 9.03 -21.22 -1.85
N SER A 34 8.15 -20.22 -1.72
CA SER A 34 7.28 -20.08 -0.56
C SER A 34 6.31 -21.25 -0.40
N PHE A 35 5.74 -21.74 -1.50
CA PHE A 35 4.85 -22.90 -1.49
C PHE A 35 5.59 -24.21 -1.22
N ASP A 36 6.81 -24.37 -1.74
CA ASP A 36 7.65 -25.56 -1.50
C ASP A 36 8.03 -25.68 -0.01
N GLN A 37 8.17 -24.55 0.70
CA GLN A 37 8.41 -24.51 2.14
C GLN A 37 7.12 -24.61 2.99
N HIS A 38 6.08 -25.24 2.42
CA HIS A 38 4.70 -25.23 2.88
C HIS A 38 4.54 -25.17 4.41
N SER A 39 4.14 -24.01 4.91
CA SER A 39 3.73 -23.83 6.31
C SER A 39 2.28 -23.38 6.38
N THR A 40 1.57 -23.82 7.41
CA THR A 40 0.19 -23.37 7.69
C THR A 40 0.09 -21.85 7.74
N GLU A 41 1.16 -21.18 8.19
CA GLU A 41 1.30 -19.73 8.28
C GLU A 41 1.30 -19.06 6.90
N THR A 42 2.08 -19.58 5.95
CA THR A 42 2.11 -19.08 4.57
C THR A 42 0.79 -19.29 3.85
N THR A 43 0.14 -20.45 4.06
CA THR A 43 -1.18 -20.76 3.48
C THR A 43 -2.25 -19.80 3.98
N LEU A 44 -2.26 -19.49 5.30
CA LEU A 44 -3.22 -18.55 5.88
C LEU A 44 -3.14 -17.17 5.21
N LEU A 45 -1.94 -16.59 5.11
CA LEU A 45 -1.75 -15.30 4.47
C LEU A 45 -2.12 -15.33 2.99
N PHE A 46 -1.77 -16.40 2.27
CA PHE A 46 -2.11 -16.53 0.85
C PHE A 46 -3.62 -16.59 0.63
N VAL A 47 -4.35 -17.41 1.40
CA VAL A 47 -5.82 -17.51 1.32
C VAL A 47 -6.46 -16.16 1.65
N LEU A 48 -6.01 -15.51 2.72
CA LEU A 48 -6.53 -14.21 3.11
C LEU A 48 -6.29 -13.17 2.01
N THR A 49 -5.11 -13.20 1.38
CA THR A 49 -4.78 -12.31 0.25
C THR A 49 -5.75 -12.53 -0.90
N GLY A 50 -6.00 -13.79 -1.26
CA GLY A 50 -6.98 -14.13 -2.31
C GLY A 50 -8.39 -13.65 -2.00
N VAL A 51 -8.84 -13.77 -0.75
CA VAL A 51 -10.17 -13.29 -0.30
C VAL A 51 -10.27 -11.77 -0.46
N PHE A 52 -9.34 -11.00 0.11
CA PHE A 52 -9.38 -9.54 0.01
C PHE A 52 -9.23 -9.05 -1.43
N THR A 53 -8.34 -9.67 -2.20
CA THR A 53 -8.19 -9.36 -3.64
C THR A 53 -9.52 -9.55 -4.37
N THR A 54 -10.18 -10.70 -4.16
CA THR A 54 -11.46 -11.01 -4.82
C THR A 54 -12.54 -10.00 -4.44
N ILE A 55 -12.66 -9.68 -3.14
CA ILE A 55 -13.65 -8.71 -2.66
C ILE A 55 -13.39 -7.33 -3.26
N THR A 56 -12.16 -6.83 -3.22
CA THR A 56 -11.81 -5.51 -3.78
C THR A 56 -12.09 -5.45 -5.28
N TRP A 57 -11.75 -6.50 -6.04
CA TRP A 57 -11.98 -6.56 -7.48
C TRP A 57 -13.46 -6.65 -7.87
N ILE A 58 -14.32 -7.26 -7.05
CA ILE A 58 -15.77 -7.19 -7.25
C ILE A 58 -16.24 -5.73 -7.22
N PHE A 59 -15.71 -4.90 -6.31
CA PHE A 59 -16.06 -3.49 -6.24
C PHE A 59 -15.41 -2.66 -7.35
N VAL A 60 -14.21 -3.02 -7.82
CA VAL A 60 -13.60 -2.40 -9.02
C VAL A 60 -14.49 -2.62 -10.24
N CYS A 61 -15.00 -3.84 -10.45
CA CYS A 61 -15.93 -4.13 -11.54
C CYS A 61 -17.25 -3.37 -11.38
N LYS A 62 -17.79 -3.25 -10.15
CA LYS A 62 -18.98 -2.43 -9.88
C LYS A 62 -18.75 -0.95 -10.19
N PHE A 63 -17.58 -0.42 -9.83
CA PHE A 63 -17.20 0.96 -10.15
C PHE A 63 -17.11 1.17 -11.66
N MET A 64 -16.41 0.29 -12.39
CA MET A 64 -16.31 0.37 -13.85
C MET A 64 -17.68 0.36 -14.51
N TYR A 65 -18.59 -0.50 -14.03
CA TYR A 65 -19.97 -0.56 -14.53
C TYR A 65 -20.76 0.73 -14.23
N LEU A 66 -20.63 1.26 -13.01
CA LEU A 66 -21.28 2.52 -12.62
C LEU A 66 -20.80 3.69 -13.48
N ASP A 67 -19.49 3.83 -13.64
CA ASP A 67 -18.85 4.89 -14.42
C ASP A 67 -19.27 4.82 -15.90
N TYR A 68 -19.28 3.61 -16.49
CA TYR A 68 -19.83 3.39 -17.84
C TYR A 68 -21.30 3.81 -17.94
N THR A 69 -22.12 3.47 -16.95
CA THR A 69 -23.55 3.80 -16.96
C THR A 69 -23.77 5.31 -16.92
N ILE A 70 -23.03 6.02 -16.05
CA ILE A 70 -23.10 7.50 -15.96
C ILE A 70 -22.65 8.14 -17.28
N TRP A 71 -21.54 7.68 -17.85
CA TRP A 71 -21.05 8.17 -19.13
C TRP A 71 -22.07 7.95 -20.26
N SER A 72 -22.64 6.75 -20.36
CA SER A 72 -23.61 6.40 -21.40
C SER A 72 -24.87 7.27 -21.32
N PHE A 73 -25.36 7.54 -20.10
CA PHE A 73 -26.49 8.42 -19.86
C PHE A 73 -26.17 9.87 -20.23
N SER A 74 -24.98 10.37 -19.85
CA SER A 74 -24.54 11.73 -20.16
C SER A 74 -24.45 12.02 -21.65
N LYS A 75 -24.08 11.03 -22.46
CA LYS A 75 -23.98 11.16 -23.92
C LYS A 75 -25.33 11.03 -24.62
N GLY A 76 -26.39 10.63 -23.92
CA GLY A 76 -27.74 10.49 -24.48
C GLY A 76 -27.87 9.36 -25.51
N PHE A 77 -26.90 8.42 -25.55
CA PHE A 77 -26.89 7.31 -26.49
C PHE A 77 -27.01 5.98 -25.74
N HIS A 78 -28.06 5.21 -26.06
CA HIS A 78 -28.20 3.82 -25.62
C HIS A 78 -27.43 2.91 -26.58
N TRP A 79 -26.10 2.88 -26.48
CA TRP A 79 -25.34 1.84 -27.17
C TRP A 79 -25.49 0.52 -26.43
N ASP A 80 -25.82 -0.55 -27.16
CA ASP A 80 -25.68 -1.91 -26.63
C ASP A 80 -24.23 -2.12 -26.19
N PHE A 81 -24.06 -2.84 -25.08
CA PHE A 81 -22.73 -3.14 -24.54
C PHE A 81 -21.88 -3.85 -25.60
N SER A 82 -20.95 -3.12 -26.18
CA SER A 82 -20.15 -3.54 -27.34
C SER A 82 -18.72 -3.02 -27.21
N LEU A 83 -17.78 -3.65 -27.91
CA LEU A 83 -16.39 -3.20 -27.93
C LEU A 83 -16.25 -1.77 -28.43
N ASN A 84 -17.13 -1.34 -29.35
CA ASN A 84 -17.12 0.05 -29.79
C ASN A 84 -17.57 1.00 -28.66
N ALA A 85 -18.62 0.65 -27.91
CA ALA A 85 -19.06 1.45 -26.75
C ALA A 85 -17.97 1.60 -25.69
N ILE A 86 -17.27 0.50 -25.39
CA ILE A 86 -16.13 0.50 -24.47
C ILE A 86 -15.00 1.39 -25.01
N SER A 87 -14.76 1.39 -26.31
CA SER A 87 -13.70 2.22 -26.92
C SER A 87 -13.97 3.71 -26.76
N HIS A 88 -15.22 4.14 -26.93
CA HIS A 88 -15.63 5.53 -26.73
C HIS A 88 -15.62 5.91 -25.25
N TRP A 89 -16.08 5.01 -24.37
CA TRP A 89 -16.02 5.22 -22.92
C TRP A 89 -14.59 5.40 -22.41
N LEU A 90 -13.67 4.50 -22.77
CA LEU A 90 -12.27 4.57 -22.35
C LEU A 90 -11.49 5.73 -22.99
N HIS A 91 -11.95 6.23 -24.14
CA HIS A 91 -11.38 7.43 -24.75
C HIS A 91 -11.77 8.70 -23.98
N ASP A 92 -13.03 8.79 -23.57
CA ASP A 92 -13.58 9.97 -22.92
C ASP A 92 -13.30 10.02 -21.41
N VAL A 93 -13.08 8.87 -20.77
CA VAL A 93 -12.98 8.76 -19.32
C VAL A 93 -11.61 8.28 -18.86
N CYS A 94 -10.98 9.08 -18.00
CA CYS A 94 -9.77 8.69 -17.27
C CYS A 94 -10.12 7.95 -15.98
N LEU A 95 -10.37 6.64 -16.07
CA LEU A 95 -10.83 5.81 -14.93
C LEU A 95 -10.02 5.98 -13.64
N PHE A 96 -8.70 5.89 -13.74
CA PHE A 96 -7.83 6.02 -12.57
C PHE A 96 -7.89 7.41 -11.97
N GLU A 97 -7.93 8.45 -12.81
CA GLU A 97 -8.04 9.83 -12.35
C GLU A 97 -9.34 10.05 -11.59
N ASN A 98 -10.46 9.58 -12.13
CA ASN A 98 -11.77 9.70 -11.50
C ASN A 98 -11.81 9.01 -10.14
N VAL A 99 -11.28 7.79 -10.03
CA VAL A 99 -11.24 7.05 -8.76
C VAL A 99 -10.47 7.83 -7.70
N VAL A 100 -9.25 8.27 -8.02
CA VAL A 100 -8.40 8.93 -7.02
C VAL A 100 -8.91 10.35 -6.72
N ARG A 101 -9.49 11.04 -7.71
CA ARG A 101 -10.07 12.38 -7.53
C ARG A 101 -11.30 12.33 -6.62
N GLU A 102 -12.20 11.39 -6.85
CA GLU A 102 -13.37 11.16 -6.00
C GLU A 102 -12.91 10.86 -4.57
N ALA A 103 -11.95 9.95 -4.42
CA ALA A 103 -11.44 9.54 -3.12
C ALA A 103 -10.60 10.62 -2.40
N ALA A 104 -10.10 11.61 -3.14
CA ALA A 104 -9.35 12.74 -2.59
C ALA A 104 -10.24 13.96 -2.27
N THR A 105 -11.51 13.95 -2.68
CA THR A 105 -12.42 15.08 -2.52
C THR A 105 -13.26 14.91 -1.27
N GLY A 106 -13.17 15.87 -0.34
CA GLY A 106 -13.91 15.85 0.92
C GLY A 106 -13.08 15.35 2.11
N ALA A 107 -13.37 15.90 3.30
CA ALA A 107 -12.61 15.61 4.51
C ALA A 107 -12.72 14.14 4.94
N TRP A 108 -13.93 13.58 4.89
CA TRP A 108 -14.20 12.20 5.30
C TRP A 108 -13.70 11.17 4.28
N SER A 109 -13.84 11.42 2.97
CA SER A 109 -13.27 10.58 1.92
C SER A 109 -11.75 10.54 2.03
N TRP A 110 -11.12 11.72 2.20
CA TRP A 110 -9.68 11.82 2.39
C TRP A 110 -9.19 11.18 3.69
N LEU A 111 -10.00 11.19 4.77
CA LEU A 111 -9.66 10.50 6.02
C LEU A 111 -9.39 9.01 5.78
N TRP A 112 -10.10 8.37 4.86
CA TRP A 112 -9.81 6.99 4.48
C TRP A 112 -8.66 6.89 3.48
N THR A 113 -8.70 7.70 2.42
CA THR A 113 -7.79 7.60 1.28
C THR A 113 -6.35 7.94 1.62
N HIS A 114 -6.11 8.90 2.52
CA HIS A 114 -4.74 9.27 2.88
C HIS A 114 -4.00 8.10 3.55
N GLN A 115 -4.69 7.22 4.28
CA GLN A 115 -4.06 6.12 5.02
C GLN A 115 -3.39 5.14 4.06
N ILE A 116 -4.06 4.82 2.95
CA ILE A 116 -3.50 3.92 1.94
C ILE A 116 -2.44 4.63 1.10
N ALA A 117 -2.67 5.91 0.76
CA ALA A 117 -1.72 6.70 -0.01
C ALA A 117 -0.39 6.88 0.73
N THR A 118 -0.43 7.22 2.02
CA THR A 118 0.79 7.33 2.82
C THR A 118 1.38 5.96 3.16
N PHE A 119 0.57 4.92 3.38
CA PHE A 119 1.07 3.55 3.55
C PHE A 119 1.89 3.16 2.33
N GLU A 120 1.36 3.33 1.13
CA GLU A 120 2.02 2.93 -0.10
C GLU A 120 3.34 3.69 -0.34
N VAL A 121 3.31 5.02 -0.23
CA VAL A 121 4.46 5.84 -0.57
C VAL A 121 5.58 5.69 0.47
N ILE A 122 5.22 5.60 1.74
CA ILE A 122 6.17 5.73 2.83
C ILE A 122 6.46 4.37 3.44
N VAL A 123 5.43 3.66 3.90
CA VAL A 123 5.60 2.40 4.64
C VAL A 123 6.00 1.27 3.71
N TRP A 124 5.25 1.08 2.63
CA TRP A 124 5.44 0.01 1.67
C TRP A 124 6.76 0.16 0.91
N THR A 125 7.09 1.35 0.40
CA THR A 125 8.41 1.62 -0.20
C THR A 125 9.56 1.31 0.75
N THR A 126 9.43 1.69 2.03
CA THR A 126 10.46 1.40 3.05
C THR A 126 10.60 -0.10 3.29
N ILE A 127 9.47 -0.80 3.45
CA ILE A 127 9.46 -2.24 3.71
C ILE A 127 10.03 -3.00 2.52
N LEU A 128 9.55 -2.73 1.30
CA LEU A 128 10.07 -3.35 0.09
C LEU A 128 11.58 -3.12 -0.02
N THR A 129 12.03 -1.89 0.16
CA THR A 129 13.45 -1.56 0.02
C THR A 129 14.31 -2.23 1.08
N ILE A 130 13.97 -2.07 2.36
CA ILE A 130 14.81 -2.54 3.46
C ILE A 130 14.72 -4.06 3.62
N GLU A 131 13.50 -4.59 3.72
CA GLU A 131 13.29 -6.02 3.93
C GLU A 131 13.55 -6.84 2.67
N GLY A 132 13.19 -6.31 1.50
CA GLY A 132 13.51 -6.93 0.22
C GLY A 132 15.01 -7.06 0.00
N TRP A 133 15.77 -6.00 0.29
CA TRP A 133 17.23 -6.01 0.19
C TRP A 133 17.86 -6.98 1.21
N ARG A 134 17.41 -6.97 2.47
CA ARG A 134 17.90 -7.88 3.53
C ARG A 134 17.69 -9.35 3.19
N ARG A 135 16.61 -9.68 2.49
CA ARG A 135 16.23 -11.05 2.12
C ARG A 135 16.70 -11.42 0.71
N ARG A 136 17.36 -10.49 0.00
CA ARG A 136 17.76 -10.60 -1.42
C ARG A 136 16.60 -11.07 -2.31
N ILE A 137 15.44 -10.48 -2.09
CA ILE A 137 14.27 -10.73 -2.93
C ILE A 137 14.51 -9.98 -4.25
N PRO A 138 14.59 -10.67 -5.41
CA PRO A 138 14.83 -10.01 -6.68
C PRO A 138 13.57 -9.27 -7.16
N HIS A 139 13.76 -8.32 -8.07
CA HIS A 139 12.67 -7.59 -8.74
C HIS A 139 11.67 -6.91 -7.79
N LEU A 140 12.16 -6.20 -6.77
CA LEU A 140 11.29 -5.48 -5.81
C LEU A 140 10.35 -4.47 -6.47
N TRP A 141 10.79 -3.86 -7.58
CA TRP A 141 9.96 -2.99 -8.41
C TRP A 141 8.68 -3.69 -8.92
N ALA A 142 8.71 -5.01 -9.14
CA ALA A 142 7.55 -5.76 -9.61
C ALA A 142 6.45 -5.82 -8.54
N TYR A 143 6.81 -5.87 -7.25
CA TYR A 143 5.83 -5.77 -6.15
C TYR A 143 5.21 -4.38 -6.05
N MET A 144 5.99 -3.33 -6.31
CA MET A 144 5.46 -1.97 -6.39
C MET A 144 4.51 -1.82 -7.59
N LEU A 145 4.82 -2.37 -8.76
CA LEU A 145 3.90 -2.36 -9.89
C LEU A 145 2.66 -3.23 -9.66
N LEU A 146 2.81 -4.35 -8.96
CA LEU A 146 1.68 -5.20 -8.58
C LEU A 146 0.73 -4.47 -7.65
N CYS A 147 1.27 -3.65 -6.73
CA CYS A 147 0.51 -2.75 -5.86
C CYS A 147 -0.38 -1.81 -6.70
N LYS A 148 0.17 -1.26 -7.78
CA LYS A 148 -0.59 -0.42 -8.73
C LYS A 148 -1.61 -1.18 -9.54
N ALA A 149 -1.29 -2.41 -9.92
CA ALA A 149 -2.14 -3.19 -10.79
C ALA A 149 -3.32 -3.84 -10.06
N MET A 150 -3.09 -4.32 -8.85
CA MET A 150 -4.02 -5.21 -8.12
C MET A 150 -4.49 -4.65 -6.77
N GLY A 151 -3.97 -3.51 -6.34
CA GLY A 151 -4.20 -2.95 -5.00
C GLY A 151 -3.08 -3.28 -4.01
N VAL A 152 -2.98 -2.46 -2.98
CA VAL A 152 -1.93 -2.52 -1.96
C VAL A 152 -2.05 -3.77 -1.11
N SER A 153 -3.27 -4.16 -0.72
CA SER A 153 -3.51 -5.35 0.12
C SER A 153 -3.06 -6.63 -0.58
N THR A 154 -3.28 -6.73 -1.89
CA THR A 154 -2.85 -7.87 -2.72
C THR A 154 -1.32 -7.98 -2.74
N ALA A 155 -0.63 -6.88 -3.07
CA ALA A 155 0.82 -6.87 -3.16
C ALA A 155 1.48 -7.08 -1.80
N MET A 156 0.96 -6.44 -0.75
CA MET A 156 1.40 -6.62 0.64
C MET A 156 1.24 -8.06 1.09
N GLY A 157 0.09 -8.67 0.85
CA GLY A 157 -0.17 -10.07 1.23
C GLY A 157 0.80 -11.05 0.56
N ILE A 158 1.02 -10.92 -0.76
CA ILE A 158 1.97 -11.76 -1.51
C ILE A 158 3.40 -11.54 -1.00
N PHE A 159 3.82 -10.29 -0.77
CA PHE A 159 5.16 -10.01 -0.27
C PHE A 159 5.36 -10.51 1.16
N CYS A 160 4.36 -10.41 2.03
CA CYS A 160 4.38 -10.99 3.37
C CYS A 160 4.60 -12.50 3.33
N VAL A 161 3.94 -13.22 2.41
CA VAL A 161 4.18 -14.66 2.19
C VAL A 161 5.64 -14.91 1.82
N VAL A 162 6.17 -14.13 0.86
CA VAL A 162 7.57 -14.27 0.42
C VAL A 162 8.56 -13.95 1.53
N MET A 163 8.28 -12.94 2.35
CA MET A 163 9.11 -12.57 3.50
C MET A 163 9.20 -13.70 4.53
N LEU A 164 8.11 -14.39 4.84
CA LEU A 164 8.14 -15.51 5.80
C LEU A 164 8.99 -16.69 5.31
N SER A 165 9.09 -16.89 3.99
CA SER A 165 9.87 -17.97 3.39
C SER A 165 11.35 -17.63 3.17
N HIS A 166 11.68 -16.34 3.09
CA HIS A 166 13.05 -15.87 2.87
C HIS A 166 13.64 -15.31 4.16
N PRO A 167 14.47 -16.08 4.90
CA PRO A 167 15.07 -15.58 6.14
C PRO A 167 16.02 -14.40 5.84
N PRO A 168 16.12 -13.41 6.76
CA PRO A 168 16.95 -12.25 6.55
C PRO A 168 18.44 -12.64 6.55
N ILE A 169 19.17 -12.22 5.51
CA ILE A 169 20.61 -12.39 5.43
C ILE A 169 21.26 -11.34 6.36
N ARG A 170 22.37 -11.70 7.02
CA ARG A 170 23.17 -10.79 7.86
C ARG A 170 23.97 -9.78 7.02
N ARG A 171 23.31 -9.01 6.15
CA ARG A 171 23.91 -7.92 5.37
C ARG A 171 23.19 -6.60 5.69
N ARG A 172 23.90 -5.48 5.55
CA ARG A 172 23.37 -4.14 5.85
C ARG A 172 23.18 -3.33 4.56
N PRO A 173 22.03 -2.65 4.38
CA PRO A 173 21.80 -1.84 3.20
C PRO A 173 22.84 -0.72 3.11
N SER A 174 23.22 -0.37 1.89
CA SER A 174 24.21 0.68 1.65
C SER A 174 23.70 2.05 2.14
N PRO A 175 24.58 2.95 2.62
CA PRO A 175 24.16 4.29 3.01
C PRO A 175 23.57 5.09 1.84
N LYS A 176 24.02 4.81 0.61
CA LYS A 176 23.45 5.38 -0.62
C LYS A 176 21.99 4.97 -0.80
N LEU A 177 21.68 3.67 -0.65
CA LEU A 177 20.30 3.17 -0.73
C LEU A 177 19.41 3.83 0.32
N LEU A 178 19.90 3.91 1.57
CA LEU A 178 19.18 4.55 2.66
C LEU A 178 18.95 6.04 2.44
N GLY A 179 19.92 6.74 1.86
CA GLY A 179 19.79 8.15 1.46
C GLY A 179 18.75 8.37 0.36
N VAL A 180 18.78 7.54 -0.70
CA VAL A 180 17.76 7.58 -1.78
C VAL A 180 16.38 7.26 -1.23
N LEU A 181 16.27 6.27 -0.34
CA LEU A 181 15.01 5.92 0.32
C LEU A 181 14.47 7.08 1.16
N ALA A 182 15.32 7.73 1.97
CA ALA A 182 14.91 8.88 2.79
C ALA A 182 14.42 10.05 1.93
N PHE A 183 15.12 10.33 0.82
CA PHE A 183 14.69 11.32 -0.17
C PHE A 183 13.35 10.94 -0.80
N SER A 184 13.21 9.68 -1.23
CA SER A 184 12.00 9.15 -1.84
C SER A 184 10.79 9.30 -0.91
N ILE A 185 10.94 8.92 0.36
CA ILE A 185 9.88 9.00 1.37
C ILE A 185 9.49 10.46 1.62
N THR A 186 10.47 11.36 1.72
CA THR A 186 10.22 12.76 2.06
C THR A 186 9.51 13.49 0.92
N VAL A 187 10.00 13.34 -0.32
CA VAL A 187 9.35 13.93 -1.49
C VAL A 187 7.98 13.28 -1.72
N GLY A 188 7.88 11.97 -1.58
CA GLY A 188 6.61 11.25 -1.66
C GLY A 188 5.58 11.74 -0.64
N LEU A 189 5.97 11.92 0.63
CA LEU A 189 5.12 12.48 1.68
C LEU A 189 4.61 13.88 1.33
N VAL A 190 5.48 14.74 0.78
CA VAL A 190 5.08 16.07 0.30
C VAL A 190 4.04 15.97 -0.82
N THR A 191 4.23 15.07 -1.79
CA THR A 191 3.24 14.87 -2.86
C THR A 191 1.89 14.40 -2.33
N VAL A 192 1.86 13.49 -1.34
CA VAL A 192 0.63 13.03 -0.70
C VAL A 192 -0.09 14.16 0.04
N LEU A 193 0.65 15.02 0.76
CA LEU A 193 0.09 16.16 1.48
C LEU A 193 -0.53 17.21 0.55
N ILE A 194 0.03 17.36 -0.65
CA ILE A 194 -0.43 18.32 -1.66
C ILE A 194 -1.65 17.78 -2.44
N THR A 195 -1.82 16.46 -2.55
CA THR A 195 -2.92 15.80 -3.28
C THR A 195 -4.32 16.41 -3.08
N PRO A 196 -4.83 16.61 -1.85
CA PRO A 196 -6.18 17.15 -1.66
C PRO A 196 -6.32 18.62 -2.10
N TYR A 197 -5.22 19.36 -2.20
CA TYR A 197 -5.22 20.75 -2.68
C TYR A 197 -5.14 20.84 -4.20
N VAL A 198 -4.58 19.82 -4.85
CA VAL A 198 -4.41 19.75 -6.30
C VAL A 198 -5.49 18.89 -6.95
N SER A 199 -6.36 18.23 -6.17
CA SER A 199 -7.45 17.37 -6.65
C SER A 199 -8.46 18.06 -7.56
N THR A 200 -8.58 19.38 -7.52
CA THR A 200 -9.43 20.17 -8.44
C THR A 200 -8.67 20.78 -9.61
N SER A 201 -7.34 20.72 -9.59
CA SER A 201 -6.46 21.31 -10.60
C SER A 201 -6.14 20.33 -11.74
N SER A 202 -5.64 20.87 -12.85
CA SER A 202 -5.06 20.10 -13.96
C SER A 202 -3.75 19.41 -13.56
N SER A 203 -3.07 19.89 -12.51
CA SER A 203 -1.80 19.34 -12.03
C SER A 203 -1.95 18.04 -11.23
N PHE A 204 -3.18 17.54 -11.03
CA PHE A 204 -3.47 16.36 -10.23
C PHE A 204 -2.75 15.11 -10.73
N MET A 205 -2.85 14.84 -12.03
CA MET A 205 -2.16 13.70 -12.66
C MET A 205 -0.65 13.81 -12.56
N THR A 206 -0.09 15.00 -12.78
CA THR A 206 1.36 15.22 -12.64
C THR A 206 1.85 14.94 -11.22
N ASN A 207 1.10 15.37 -10.20
CA ASN A 207 1.44 15.07 -8.79
C ASN A 207 1.39 13.56 -8.52
N LEU A 208 0.36 12.86 -9.01
CA LEU A 208 0.22 11.42 -8.82
C LEU A 208 1.33 10.63 -9.54
N VAL A 209 1.71 11.01 -10.76
CA VAL A 209 2.82 10.40 -11.48
C VAL A 209 4.14 10.66 -10.76
N ALA A 210 4.39 11.89 -10.30
CA ALA A 210 5.58 12.24 -9.54
C ALA A 210 5.70 11.41 -8.25
N MET A 211 4.58 11.25 -7.53
CA MET A 211 4.49 10.40 -6.32
C MET A 211 4.96 8.97 -6.61
N GLN A 212 4.54 8.38 -7.74
CA GLN A 212 4.93 7.01 -8.11
C GLN A 212 6.35 6.89 -8.64
N ALA A 213 6.77 7.85 -9.46
CA ALA A 213 8.13 7.86 -9.99
C ALA A 213 9.15 7.91 -8.85
N VAL A 214 8.88 8.74 -7.84
CA VAL A 214 9.73 8.86 -6.66
C VAL A 214 9.74 7.56 -5.85
N ALA A 215 8.58 6.94 -5.59
CA ALA A 215 8.48 5.67 -4.86
C ALA A 215 9.22 4.49 -5.52
N LEU A 216 9.41 4.53 -6.85
CA LEU A 216 10.16 3.52 -7.60
C LEU A 216 11.69 3.72 -7.56
N LEU A 217 12.18 4.94 -7.27
CA LEU A 217 13.62 5.25 -7.27
C LEU A 217 14.48 4.27 -6.46
N PRO A 218 14.18 3.97 -5.17
CA PRO A 218 15.01 3.06 -4.38
C PRO A 218 14.92 1.59 -4.83
N LEU A 219 13.96 1.22 -5.68
CA LEU A 219 13.70 -0.17 -6.09
C LEU A 219 14.36 -0.56 -7.42
N ILE A 220 14.76 0.41 -8.23
CA ILE A 220 15.37 0.20 -9.56
C ILE A 220 16.90 0.34 -9.51
N GLY A 221 17.42 1.12 -8.56
CA GLY A 221 18.86 1.35 -8.46
C GLY A 221 19.65 0.07 -8.14
N ASP A 222 20.81 -0.07 -8.77
CA ASP A 222 21.81 -1.07 -8.36
C ASP A 222 22.67 -0.45 -7.24
N TYR A 223 22.73 -1.12 -6.10
CA TYR A 223 23.38 -0.60 -4.91
C TYR A 223 24.38 -1.62 -4.38
N ASP A 224 25.64 -1.19 -4.25
CA ASP A 224 26.73 -2.03 -3.78
C ASP A 224 26.44 -2.68 -2.43
N GLU A 225 26.73 -3.98 -2.33
CA GLU A 225 26.64 -4.73 -1.09
C GLU A 225 27.87 -4.45 -0.21
N GLN A 226 27.65 -3.89 0.99
CA GLN A 226 28.73 -3.74 1.96
C GLN A 226 28.79 -4.98 2.89
N PRO A 227 29.94 -5.68 2.99
CA PRO A 227 30.11 -6.75 3.95
C PRO A 227 30.03 -6.19 5.38
N ALA A 228 29.32 -6.89 6.26
CA ALA A 228 29.07 -6.48 7.64
C ALA A 228 30.30 -6.63 8.56
N LEU A 229 31.47 -6.12 8.14
CA LEU A 229 32.76 -6.25 8.83
C LEU A 229 32.87 -5.37 10.08
N THR A 230 32.09 -4.29 10.18
CA THR A 230 32.14 -3.34 11.30
C THR A 230 30.83 -3.33 12.09
N VAL A 231 30.93 -3.74 13.36
CA VAL A 231 29.78 -3.89 14.28
C VAL A 231 29.07 -2.54 14.56
N TYR A 232 29.70 -1.39 14.28
CA TYR A 232 29.35 -0.08 14.86
C TYR A 232 28.96 1.09 13.92
N ASP A 233 28.60 0.85 12.66
CA ASP A 233 28.40 1.97 11.68
C ASP A 233 27.04 2.72 11.73
N GLY A 234 26.26 2.62 12.81
CA GLY A 234 25.03 3.43 12.97
C GLY A 234 23.86 3.10 12.01
N THR A 235 24.05 2.25 11.00
CA THR A 235 23.00 1.84 10.04
C THR A 235 21.71 1.34 10.68
N PRO A 236 21.74 0.50 11.73
CA PRO A 236 20.52 0.07 12.41
C PRO A 236 19.75 1.23 13.06
N LYS A 237 20.48 2.23 13.63
CA LYS A 237 19.86 3.43 14.20
C LYS A 237 19.16 4.26 13.13
N PHE A 238 19.76 4.37 11.94
CA PHE A 238 19.14 5.09 10.82
C PHE A 238 17.88 4.39 10.31
N ILE A 239 17.91 3.06 10.19
CA ILE A 239 16.72 2.26 9.80
C ILE A 239 15.60 2.42 10.83
N THR A 240 15.91 2.33 12.13
CA THR A 240 14.95 2.62 13.19
C THR A 240 14.38 4.03 13.06
N LEU A 241 15.24 5.03 12.82
CA LEU A 241 14.82 6.42 12.65
C LEU A 241 13.89 6.60 11.44
N LEU A 242 14.14 5.93 10.31
CA LEU A 242 13.25 5.94 9.15
C LEU A 242 11.88 5.34 9.51
N TYR A 243 11.84 4.19 10.17
CA TYR A 243 10.56 3.61 10.59
C TYR A 243 9.80 4.48 11.60
N CYS A 244 10.50 5.10 12.55
CA CYS A 244 9.90 6.05 13.48
C CYS A 244 9.39 7.32 12.77
N PHE A 245 10.14 7.84 11.79
CA PHE A 245 9.72 8.96 10.96
C PHE A 245 8.44 8.61 10.20
N ASN A 246 8.39 7.44 9.57
CA ASN A 246 7.22 6.95 8.85
C ASN A 246 5.99 6.88 9.76
N ALA A 247 6.13 6.28 10.95
CA ALA A 247 5.06 6.20 11.94
C ALA A 247 4.61 7.59 12.41
N GLY A 248 5.56 8.47 12.74
CA GLY A 248 5.27 9.81 13.26
C GLY A 248 4.59 10.70 12.23
N ALA A 249 5.04 10.65 10.97
CA ALA A 249 4.41 11.38 9.87
C ALA A 249 2.97 10.89 9.63
N ASN A 250 2.77 9.57 9.54
CA ASN A 250 1.44 8.99 9.35
C ASN A 250 0.50 9.30 10.51
N PHE A 251 0.97 9.16 11.75
CA PHE A 251 0.17 9.50 12.92
C PHE A 251 -0.22 10.98 12.95
N SER A 252 0.70 11.87 12.57
CA SER A 252 0.46 13.30 12.52
C SER A 252 -0.60 13.67 11.47
N ILE A 253 -0.50 13.10 10.27
CA ILE A 253 -1.52 13.28 9.21
C ILE A 253 -2.85 12.72 9.66
N TYR A 254 -2.86 11.49 10.18
CA TYR A 254 -4.06 10.82 10.65
C TYR A 254 -4.79 11.64 11.71
N LEU A 255 -4.07 12.13 12.73
CA LEU A 255 -4.62 12.97 13.77
C LEU A 255 -5.16 14.29 13.22
N GLN A 256 -4.42 14.94 12.31
CA GLN A 256 -4.86 16.18 11.68
C GLN A 256 -6.17 15.97 10.89
N GLN A 257 -6.30 14.87 10.14
CA GLN A 257 -7.51 14.59 9.38
C GLN A 257 -8.69 14.25 10.28
N TRP A 258 -8.47 13.48 11.36
CA TRP A 258 -9.51 13.24 12.36
C TRP A 258 -10.02 14.52 13.01
N ILE A 259 -9.12 15.44 13.37
CA ILE A 259 -9.50 16.74 13.91
C ILE A 259 -10.36 17.50 12.89
N LYS A 260 -9.94 17.57 11.62
CA LYS A 260 -10.73 18.22 10.55
C LYS A 260 -12.12 17.60 10.42
N CYS A 261 -12.23 16.27 10.39
CA CYS A 261 -13.50 15.56 10.30
C CYS A 261 -14.39 15.84 11.52
N PHE A 262 -13.81 15.78 12.73
CA PHE A 262 -14.52 16.05 13.97
C PHE A 262 -15.11 17.47 13.98
N MET A 263 -14.34 18.47 13.52
CA MET A 263 -14.79 19.86 13.41
C MET A 263 -16.00 20.04 12.47
N THR A 264 -16.24 19.13 11.52
CA THR A 264 -17.45 19.18 10.66
C THR A 264 -18.72 18.69 11.37
N CYS A 265 -18.60 18.05 12.53
CA CYS A 265 -19.71 17.41 13.27
C CYS A 265 -20.04 18.08 14.61
N THR A 266 -19.34 19.15 14.99
CA THR A 266 -19.43 19.83 16.30
C THR A 266 -20.79 20.46 16.58
N GLU A 267 -21.58 20.79 15.55
CA GLU A 267 -22.90 21.40 15.70
C GLU A 267 -24.01 20.40 16.09
N SER A 268 -23.72 19.09 16.15
CA SER A 268 -24.69 18.05 16.47
C SER A 268 -24.85 17.82 17.97
N LYS A 269 -26.08 17.64 18.46
CA LYS A 269 -26.37 17.20 19.84
C LYS A 269 -25.82 15.80 20.15
N HIS A 270 -25.59 14.96 19.12
CA HIS A 270 -25.05 13.60 19.24
C HIS A 270 -23.79 13.46 18.37
N ILE A 271 -22.69 14.08 18.80
CA ILE A 271 -21.43 14.15 18.03
C ILE A 271 -20.89 12.76 17.72
N LEU A 272 -20.78 11.86 18.71
CA LEU A 272 -20.21 10.52 18.50
C LEU A 272 -21.03 9.67 17.52
N CYS A 273 -22.36 9.68 17.66
CA CYS A 273 -23.24 8.93 16.76
C CYS A 273 -23.12 9.45 15.32
N ARG A 274 -23.06 10.79 15.15
CA ARG A 274 -22.89 11.41 13.83
C ARG A 274 -21.53 11.14 13.22
N VAL A 275 -20.46 11.13 14.03
CA VAL A 275 -19.11 10.78 13.56
C VAL A 275 -19.07 9.35 13.06
N VAL A 276 -19.61 8.40 13.85
CA VAL A 276 -19.64 6.98 13.46
C VAL A 276 -20.54 6.76 12.25
N SER A 277 -21.72 7.38 12.19
CA SER A 277 -22.62 7.25 11.04
C SER A 277 -21.96 7.80 9.79
N THR A 278 -21.44 9.03 9.82
CA THR A 278 -20.79 9.67 8.66
C THR A 278 -19.59 8.85 8.19
N TYR A 279 -18.79 8.31 9.12
CA TYR A 279 -17.65 7.46 8.80
C TYR A 279 -18.05 6.17 8.05
N ILE A 280 -19.16 5.55 8.45
CA ILE A 280 -19.73 4.36 7.80
C ILE A 280 -20.42 4.72 6.48
N ASP A 281 -21.15 5.83 6.43
CA ASP A 281 -21.87 6.27 5.25
C ASP A 281 -20.90 6.54 4.09
N VAL A 282 -19.81 7.27 4.36
CA VAL A 282 -18.75 7.56 3.39
C VAL A 282 -18.05 6.29 2.91
N PHE A 283 -18.05 5.22 3.71
CA PHE A 283 -17.49 3.95 3.28
C PHE A 283 -18.26 3.33 2.10
N TRP A 284 -19.58 3.49 2.09
CA TRP A 284 -20.48 2.87 1.12
C TRP A 284 -21.06 3.86 0.09
N GLU A 285 -20.80 5.15 0.25
CA GLU A 285 -21.35 6.24 -0.57
C GLU A 285 -21.02 6.06 -2.06
N HIS A 286 -19.78 5.72 -2.38
CA HIS A 286 -19.33 5.58 -3.76
C HIS A 286 -18.45 4.33 -3.95
N PRO A 287 -18.65 3.52 -5.00
CA PRO A 287 -17.85 2.31 -5.24
C PRO A 287 -16.33 2.57 -5.31
N ALA A 288 -15.90 3.71 -5.85
CA ALA A 288 -14.48 4.07 -5.88
C ALA A 288 -13.90 4.22 -4.46
N GLN A 289 -14.65 4.84 -3.55
CA GLN A 289 -14.27 4.98 -2.16
C GLN A 289 -14.27 3.62 -1.45
N THR A 290 -15.29 2.80 -1.69
CA THR A 290 -15.38 1.46 -1.12
C THR A 290 -14.19 0.58 -1.52
N VAL A 291 -13.72 0.63 -2.77
CA VAL A 291 -12.51 -0.10 -3.24
C VAL A 291 -11.29 0.29 -2.41
N ILE A 292 -11.04 1.60 -2.27
CA ILE A 292 -9.88 2.13 -1.52
C ILE A 292 -9.96 1.75 -0.04
N ASN A 293 -11.16 1.83 0.55
CA ASN A 293 -11.36 1.52 1.95
C ASN A 293 -11.19 0.02 2.24
N LEU A 294 -11.70 -0.84 1.36
CA LEU A 294 -11.50 -2.30 1.44
C LEU A 294 -10.02 -2.65 1.31
N ASP A 295 -9.29 -1.98 0.44
CA ASP A 295 -7.84 -2.18 0.28
C ASP A 295 -7.06 -1.75 1.54
N ASN A 296 -7.49 -0.66 2.19
CA ASN A 296 -6.94 -0.23 3.47
C ASN A 296 -7.23 -1.21 4.62
N ILE A 297 -8.47 -1.72 4.71
CA ILE A 297 -8.82 -2.77 5.68
C ILE A 297 -7.99 -4.04 5.40
N GLY A 298 -7.93 -4.47 4.14
CA GLY A 298 -7.15 -5.64 3.73
C GLY A 298 -5.69 -5.51 4.14
N THR A 299 -5.07 -4.36 3.85
CA THR A 299 -3.69 -4.04 4.25
C THR A 299 -3.51 -4.10 5.76
N SER A 300 -4.48 -3.60 6.53
CA SER A 300 -4.45 -3.64 8.00
C SER A 300 -4.56 -5.06 8.55
N VAL A 301 -5.46 -5.88 8.01
CA VAL A 301 -5.60 -7.28 8.42
C VAL A 301 -4.35 -8.09 8.04
N MET A 302 -3.81 -7.91 6.82
CA MET A 302 -2.55 -8.56 6.42
C MET A 302 -1.41 -8.20 7.36
N SER A 303 -1.29 -6.92 7.71
CA SER A 303 -0.24 -6.44 8.61
C SER A 303 -0.37 -7.04 10.00
N VAL A 304 -1.59 -7.13 10.55
CA VAL A 304 -1.85 -7.78 11.85
C VAL A 304 -1.44 -9.25 11.82
N VAL A 305 -1.92 -10.00 10.83
CA VAL A 305 -1.62 -11.44 10.71
C VAL A 305 -0.12 -11.64 10.50
N TRP A 306 0.51 -10.83 9.65
CA TRP A 306 1.95 -10.92 9.43
C TRP A 306 2.76 -10.57 10.67
N MET A 307 2.45 -9.49 11.40
CA MET A 307 3.13 -9.13 12.66
C MET A 307 3.04 -10.25 13.69
N TRP A 308 1.88 -10.91 13.77
CA TRP A 308 1.67 -12.05 14.66
C TRP A 308 2.52 -13.26 14.26
N LEU A 309 2.42 -13.70 13.00
CA LEU A 309 3.16 -14.84 12.47
C LEU A 309 4.68 -14.62 12.54
N TYR A 310 5.14 -13.45 12.11
CA TYR A 310 6.55 -13.08 12.16
C TYR A 310 7.10 -13.08 13.59
N SER A 311 6.32 -12.55 14.55
CA SER A 311 6.70 -12.58 15.97
C SER A 311 6.81 -14.02 16.49
N GLN A 312 5.90 -14.91 16.10
CA GLN A 312 5.97 -16.31 16.51
C GLN A 312 7.21 -17.02 15.94
N GLN A 313 7.57 -16.76 14.69
CA GLN A 313 8.76 -17.33 14.07
C GLN A 313 10.05 -16.85 14.75
N GLU A 314 10.20 -15.55 14.95
CA GLU A 314 11.45 -14.96 15.48
C GLU A 314 11.64 -15.21 16.99
N PHE A 315 10.56 -15.19 17.77
CA PHE A 315 10.63 -15.27 19.24
C PHE A 315 10.18 -16.64 19.80
N LYS A 316 10.41 -17.72 19.05
CA LYS A 316 10.15 -19.12 19.48
C LYS A 316 8.72 -19.32 20.01
N LYS A 317 7.71 -18.91 19.25
CA LYS A 317 6.27 -18.98 19.54
C LYS A 317 5.78 -18.08 20.68
N ARG A 318 6.60 -17.16 21.20
CA ARG A 318 6.16 -16.13 22.15
C ARG A 318 6.06 -14.79 21.46
N VAL A 319 4.90 -14.14 21.53
CA VAL A 319 4.74 -12.78 21.01
C VAL A 319 5.09 -11.80 22.13
N PRO A 320 6.08 -10.91 21.94
CA PRO A 320 6.46 -9.95 22.97
C PRO A 320 5.35 -8.91 23.20
N SER A 321 5.27 -8.34 24.41
CA SER A 321 4.18 -7.42 24.78
C SER A 321 4.06 -6.20 23.87
N TRP A 322 5.19 -5.65 23.41
CA TRP A 322 5.20 -4.51 22.48
C TRP A 322 4.58 -4.87 21.11
N ALA A 323 4.76 -6.11 20.65
CA ALA A 323 4.15 -6.60 19.40
C ALA A 323 2.63 -6.76 19.55
N TRP A 324 2.17 -7.23 20.71
CA TRP A 324 0.74 -7.25 21.03
C TRP A 324 0.14 -5.85 21.05
N THR A 325 0.83 -4.88 21.63
CA THR A 325 0.38 -3.48 21.62
C THR A 325 0.20 -2.95 20.20
N THR A 326 1.16 -3.18 19.30
CA THR A 326 1.03 -2.74 17.91
C THR A 326 -0.08 -3.49 17.17
N ILE A 327 -0.24 -4.79 17.39
CA ILE A 327 -1.32 -5.59 16.78
C ILE A 327 -2.69 -5.06 17.21
N LEU A 328 -2.90 -4.86 18.51
CA LEU A 328 -4.18 -4.40 19.07
C LEU A 328 -4.52 -2.96 18.70
N LEU A 329 -3.50 -2.11 18.49
CA LEU A 329 -3.70 -0.72 18.04
C LEU A 329 -3.95 -0.60 16.53
N THR A 330 -3.67 -1.64 15.73
CA THR A 330 -3.75 -1.55 14.26
C THR A 330 -5.16 -1.25 13.75
N PRO A 331 -6.26 -1.80 14.31
CA PRO A 331 -7.62 -1.43 13.88
C PRO A 331 -7.98 0.05 14.15
N ILE A 332 -7.29 0.70 15.09
CA ILE A 332 -7.58 2.09 15.51
C ILE A 332 -6.66 3.09 14.79
N LEU A 333 -5.36 2.79 14.75
CA LEU A 333 -4.32 3.66 14.19
C LEU A 333 -3.90 3.29 12.77
N THR A 334 -4.41 2.17 12.25
CA THR A 334 -4.17 1.63 10.90
C THR A 334 -2.76 1.05 10.75
N ALA A 335 -2.57 0.18 9.75
CA ALA A 335 -1.24 -0.38 9.47
C ALA A 335 -0.20 0.66 9.06
N SER A 336 -0.62 1.82 8.56
CA SER A 336 0.29 2.92 8.20
C SER A 336 1.10 3.45 9.39
N VAL A 337 0.56 3.34 10.60
CA VAL A 337 1.23 3.78 11.83
C VAL A 337 1.85 2.60 12.58
N THR A 338 1.10 1.52 12.76
CA THR A 338 1.52 0.43 13.67
C THR A 338 2.60 -0.46 13.10
N LEU A 339 2.60 -0.71 11.79
CA LEU A 339 3.59 -1.59 11.15
C LEU A 339 5.01 -1.02 11.19
N PRO A 340 5.25 0.28 10.88
CA PRO A 340 6.57 0.87 11.09
C PRO A 340 6.99 0.88 12.56
N ILE A 341 6.07 1.11 13.51
CA ILE A 341 6.39 1.02 14.94
C ILE A 341 6.86 -0.38 15.30
N PHE A 342 6.14 -1.41 14.84
CA PHE A 342 6.52 -2.81 15.04
C PHE A 342 7.94 -3.10 14.51
N LEU A 343 8.23 -2.68 13.27
CA LEU A 343 9.54 -2.87 12.66
C LEU A 343 10.65 -2.08 13.38
N SER A 344 10.37 -0.86 13.84
CA SER A 344 11.30 -0.05 14.61
C SER A 344 11.65 -0.72 15.96
N ALA A 345 10.65 -1.24 16.66
CA ALA A 345 10.81 -1.95 17.94
C ALA A 345 11.56 -3.27 17.74
N TYR A 346 11.27 -3.99 16.67
CA TYR A 346 12.03 -5.18 16.27
C TYR A 346 13.51 -4.86 16.07
N GLU A 347 13.84 -3.80 15.31
CA GLU A 347 15.23 -3.38 15.09
C GLU A 347 15.93 -2.97 16.39
N CYS A 348 15.25 -2.22 17.27
CA CYS A 348 15.77 -1.88 18.60
C CYS A 348 16.08 -3.13 19.43
N SER A 349 15.17 -4.11 19.46
CA SER A 349 15.36 -5.34 20.23
C SER A 349 16.60 -6.13 19.77
N ARG A 350 16.89 -6.13 18.45
CA ARG A 350 18.09 -6.77 17.89
C ARG A 350 19.38 -6.06 18.29
N LEU A 351 19.34 -4.73 18.46
CA LEU A 351 20.51 -3.97 18.90
C LEU A 351 20.86 -4.29 20.36
N THR A 352 19.87 -4.33 21.24
CA THR A 352 20.08 -4.63 22.66
C THR A 352 20.65 -6.03 22.88
N VAL A 353 20.18 -7.03 22.12
CA VAL A 353 20.68 -8.42 22.22
C VAL A 353 22.13 -8.54 21.72
N LYS A 354 22.54 -7.74 20.73
CA LYS A 354 23.92 -7.74 20.24
C LYS A 354 24.89 -7.06 21.20
N GLN A 355 24.47 -5.98 21.86
CA GLN A 355 25.30 -5.31 22.88
C GLN A 355 25.62 -6.27 24.04
N LYS A 356 24.62 -6.98 24.57
CA LYS A 356 24.79 -7.98 25.64
C LYS A 356 25.66 -9.20 25.29
N LYS A 357 26.00 -9.43 24.01
CA LYS A 357 26.91 -10.51 23.59
C LYS A 357 28.37 -10.07 23.50
N HIS A 358 28.61 -8.76 23.55
CA HIS A 358 29.93 -8.16 23.43
C HIS A 358 30.41 -7.50 24.75
N GLU A 359 29.50 -7.35 25.72
CA GLU A 359 29.79 -7.23 27.15
C GLU A 359 29.97 -8.63 27.75
#